data_AF-A0A7X6SZ11-F1
#
_entry.id   AF-A0A7X6SZ11-F1
#
_cell.length_a   1.000
_cell.length_b   1.000
_cell.length_c   1.000
_cell.angle_alpha   90.00
_cell.angle_beta   90.00
_cell.angle_gamma   90.00
#
_symmetry.space_group_name_H-M   'P 1'
#
loop_
_entity.id
_entity.type
_entity.pdbx_description
1 polymer ?
#
loop_
_entity_poly.entity_id
_entity_poly.type
_entity_poly.pdbx_seq_one_letter_code
_entity_poly.pdbx_strand_id
1 'polypeptide(L)'
;MVGAIHGRLLTAWSTAGILGPVLVTTIREYQLARGVPTYQAYNVTLYILAGFLVKGLICNLLVRPVDPKFHISQKELDKRKLVAQKSTENASAGNGVDMGSIGAGTHKLKIAFAWIAVIIPLVYGFDSTIRQAIKLFQ
;
A
#
# COMPACT_ATOMS: atom_id res chain seq x y z
N MET A 1 11.59 4.67 17.75
CA MET A 1 11.81 3.21 17.55
C MET A 1 10.74 2.51 16.67
N VAL A 2 9.94 3.24 15.88
CA VAL A 2 8.84 2.65 15.06
C VAL A 2 9.26 2.31 13.62
N GLY A 3 10.40 2.84 13.16
CA GLY A 3 10.89 2.72 11.79
C GLY A 3 11.30 1.31 11.37
N ALA A 4 11.86 0.49 12.27
CA ALA A 4 12.33 -0.86 11.93
C ALA A 4 11.19 -1.85 11.62
N ILE A 5 10.02 -1.68 12.26
CA ILE A 5 8.85 -2.54 12.02
C ILE A 5 8.17 -2.13 10.71
N HIS A 6 7.98 -0.83 10.48
CA HIS A 6 7.34 -0.34 9.26
C HIS A 6 8.23 -0.50 8.03
N GLY A 7 9.55 -0.39 8.19
CA GLY A 7 10.51 -0.61 7.10
C GLY A 7 10.37 -2.00 6.47
N ARG A 8 10.19 -3.04 7.28
CA ARG A 8 9.96 -4.41 6.77
C ARG A 8 8.68 -4.52 5.95
N LEU A 9 7.60 -3.87 6.38
CA LEU A 9 6.33 -3.88 5.68
C LEU A 9 6.39 -3.06 4.37
N LEU A 10 7.06 -1.91 4.39
CA LEU A 10 7.26 -1.07 3.20
C LEU A 10 8.14 -1.77 2.16
N THR A 11 9.23 -2.43 2.57
CA THR A 11 10.06 -3.21 1.66
C THR A 11 9.27 -4.37 1.05
N ALA A 12 8.54 -5.13 1.88
CA ALA A 12 7.71 -6.23 1.39
C ALA A 12 6.63 -5.77 0.40
N TRP A 13 5.92 -4.68 0.70
CA TRP A 13 4.94 -4.10 -0.21
C TRP A 13 5.60 -3.67 -1.52
N SER A 14 6.71 -2.93 -1.45
CA SER A 14 7.40 -2.40 -2.63
C SER A 14 7.86 -3.54 -3.55
N THR A 15 8.45 -4.59 -2.96
CA THR A 15 8.84 -5.79 -3.71
C THR A 15 7.63 -6.48 -4.35
N ALA A 16 6.50 -6.60 -3.66
CA ALA A 16 5.27 -7.16 -4.22
C ALA A 16 4.74 -6.32 -5.40
N GLY A 17 4.78 -4.99 -5.30
CA GLY A 17 4.35 -4.06 -6.34
C GLY A 17 5.19 -4.12 -7.62
N ILE A 18 6.48 -4.43 -7.51
CA ILE A 18 7.37 -4.60 -8.67
C ILE A 18 7.26 -6.01 -9.26
N LEU A 19 7.23 -7.04 -8.42
CA LEU A 19 7.21 -8.43 -8.87
C LEU A 19 5.95 -8.78 -9.65
N GLY A 20 4.78 -8.28 -9.24
CA GLY A 20 3.51 -8.58 -9.89
C GLY A 20 3.51 -8.29 -11.41
N PRO A 21 3.73 -7.02 -11.81
CA PRO A 21 3.81 -6.65 -13.24
C PRO A 21 4.89 -7.42 -14.00
N VAL A 22 6.09 -7.56 -13.41
CA VAL A 22 7.22 -8.26 -14.06
C VAL A 22 6.89 -9.72 -14.33
N LEU A 23 6.25 -10.42 -13.39
CA LEU A 23 5.80 -11.81 -13.59
C LEU A 23 4.77 -11.93 -14.72
N VAL A 24 3.78 -11.04 -14.73
CA VAL A 24 2.71 -11.06 -15.74
C VAL A 24 3.29 -10.81 -17.13
N THR A 25 4.19 -9.83 -17.27
CA THR A 25 4.79 -9.51 -18.56
C THR A 25 5.71 -10.62 -19.05
N THR A 26 6.57 -11.15 -18.18
CA THR A 26 7.49 -12.23 -18.54
C THR A 26 6.77 -13.52 -18.94
N ILE A 27 5.71 -13.91 -18.23
CA ILE A 27 4.89 -15.08 -18.60
C ILE A 27 4.21 -14.85 -19.96
N ARG A 28 3.60 -13.68 -20.16
CA ARG A 28 2.93 -13.36 -21.43
C ARG A 28 3.92 -13.43 -22.59
N GLU A 29 5.07 -12.78 -22.46
CA GLU A 29 6.10 -12.74 -23.50
C GLU A 29 6.70 -14.12 -23.78
N TYR A 30 6.93 -14.92 -22.74
CA TYR A 30 7.38 -16.30 -22.89
C TYR A 30 6.40 -17.14 -23.73
N GLN A 31 5.09 -16.95 -23.55
CA GLN A 31 4.08 -17.65 -24.35
C GLN A 31 4.03 -17.14 -25.80
N LEU A 32 4.09 -15.82 -26.00
CA LEU A 32 4.14 -15.23 -27.34
C LEU A 32 5.39 -15.67 -28.12
N ALA A 33 6.55 -15.75 -27.47
CA ALA A 33 7.80 -16.22 -28.08
C ALA A 33 7.74 -17.69 -28.53
N ARG A 34 6.86 -18.50 -27.93
CA ARG A 34 6.59 -19.88 -28.33
C ARG A 34 5.53 -20.00 -29.44
N GLY A 35 5.07 -18.88 -30.00
CA GLY A 35 4.07 -18.84 -31.07
C GLY A 35 2.64 -19.04 -30.57
N VAL A 36 2.37 -18.95 -29.25
CA VAL A 36 1.02 -19.05 -28.71
C VAL A 36 0.22 -17.81 -29.12
N PRO A 37 -1.00 -17.95 -29.67
CA PRO A 37 -1.87 -16.83 -29.99
C PRO A 37 -2.11 -15.94 -28.76
N THR A 38 -2.18 -14.63 -28.96
CA THR A 38 -2.30 -13.64 -27.88
C THR A 38 -3.44 -13.94 -26.91
N TYR A 39 -4.62 -14.30 -27.43
CA TYR A 39 -5.78 -14.69 -26.62
C TYR A 39 -5.46 -15.82 -25.62
N GLN A 40 -4.77 -16.87 -26.09
CA GLN A 40 -4.44 -18.01 -25.26
C GLN A 40 -3.34 -17.69 -24.24
N ALA A 41 -2.38 -16.84 -24.61
CA ALA A 41 -1.36 -16.36 -23.69
C ALA A 41 -1.97 -15.57 -22.50
N TYR A 42 -3.02 -14.78 -22.74
CA TYR A 42 -3.76 -14.10 -21.66
C TYR A 42 -4.47 -15.09 -20.73
N ASN A 43 -5.18 -16.08 -21.29
CA ASN A 43 -5.87 -17.10 -20.49
C ASN A 43 -4.88 -17.84 -19.56
N VAL A 44 -3.75 -18.28 -20.09
CA VAL A 44 -2.73 -18.98 -19.29
C VAL A 44 -2.16 -18.07 -18.20
N THR A 45 -1.87 -16.80 -18.52
CA THR A 45 -1.37 -15.83 -17.55
C THR A 45 -2.37 -15.60 -16.42
N LEU A 46 -3.67 -15.45 -16.74
CA LEU A 46 -4.74 -15.29 -15.76
C LEU A 46 -4.92 -16.53 -14.87
N TYR A 47 -4.84 -17.73 -15.44
CA TYR A 47 -4.90 -18.96 -14.64
C TYR A 47 -3.72 -19.10 -13.68
N ILE A 48 -2.51 -18.67 -14.07
CA ILE A 48 -1.35 -18.66 -13.18
C ILE A 48 -1.56 -17.67 -12.03
N LEU A 49 -2.08 -16.47 -12.30
CA LEU A 49 -2.41 -15.48 -11.26
C LEU A 49 -3.48 -16.01 -10.30
N ALA A 50 -4.52 -16.66 -10.81
CA ALA A 50 -5.51 -17.34 -9.98
C ALA A 50 -4.85 -18.39 -9.07
N GLY A 51 -3.89 -19.15 -9.59
CA GLY A 51 -3.07 -20.09 -8.81
C GLY A 51 -2.29 -19.42 -7.67
N PHE A 52 -1.68 -18.26 -7.92
CA PHE A 52 -1.03 -17.48 -6.85
C PHE A 52 -2.01 -17.01 -5.79
N LEU A 53 -3.23 -16.63 -6.19
CA LEU A 53 -4.29 -16.24 -5.25
C LEU A 53 -4.68 -17.41 -4.34
N VAL A 54 -4.89 -18.59 -4.91
CA VAL A 54 -5.18 -19.82 -4.14
C VAL A 54 -4.04 -20.14 -3.19
N LYS A 55 -2.78 -20.04 -3.65
CA LYS A 55 -1.60 -20.25 -2.79
C LYS A 55 -1.52 -19.23 -1.65
N GLY A 56 -1.82 -17.97 -1.95
CA GLY A 56 -1.90 -16.89 -0.97
C GLY A 56 -3.00 -17.13 0.06
N LEU A 57 -4.16 -17.61 -0.37
CA LEU A 57 -5.27 -17.98 0.49
C LEU A 57 -4.90 -19.13 1.43
N ILE A 58 -4.26 -20.19 0.91
CA ILE A 58 -3.76 -21.31 1.73
C ILE A 58 -2.75 -20.78 2.76
N CYS A 59 -1.82 -19.93 2.34
CA CYS A 59 -0.85 -19.31 3.24
C CYS A 59 -1.53 -18.49 4.33
N ASN A 60 -2.58 -17.72 3.99
CA ASN A 60 -3.37 -16.93 4.92
C ASN A 60 -4.13 -17.81 5.92
N LEU A 61 -4.76 -18.91 5.46
CA LEU A 61 -5.45 -19.88 6.31
C LEU A 61 -4.53 -20.60 7.30
N LEU A 62 -3.26 -20.80 6.94
CA LEU A 62 -2.26 -21.40 7.83
C LEU A 62 -1.80 -20.46 8.94
N VAL A 63 -2.03 -19.14 8.82
CA VAL A 63 -1.73 -18.18 9.88
C VAL A 63 -2.70 -18.38 11.04
N ARG A 64 -2.22 -19.00 12.11
CA ARG A 64 -2.97 -19.23 13.35
C ARG A 64 -2.81 -18.07 14.32
N PRO A 65 -3.81 -17.83 15.21
CA PRO A 65 -3.66 -16.86 16.28
C PRO A 65 -2.47 -17.20 17.16
N VAL A 66 -1.74 -16.16 17.57
CA VAL A 66 -0.56 -16.30 18.43
C VAL A 66 -0.96 -16.87 19.79
N ASP A 67 -0.13 -17.78 20.31
CA ASP A 67 -0.35 -18.44 21.59
C ASP A 67 -0.46 -17.43 22.75
N PRO A 68 -1.44 -17.56 23.66
CA PRO A 68 -1.69 -16.61 24.73
C PRO A 68 -0.52 -16.42 25.71
N LYS A 69 0.48 -17.30 25.73
CA LYS A 69 1.72 -17.08 26.51
C LYS A 69 2.55 -15.88 26.06
N PHE A 70 2.33 -15.40 24.83
CA PHE A 70 2.95 -14.17 24.31
C PHE A 70 2.07 -12.93 24.50
N HIS A 71 0.87 -13.08 25.09
CA HIS A 71 0.04 -11.94 25.44
C HIS A 71 0.64 -11.24 26.66
N ILE A 72 0.93 -9.94 26.52
CA ILE A 72 1.24 -9.09 27.65
C ILE A 72 0.00 -9.03 28.55
N SER A 73 0.16 -9.32 29.84
CA SER A 73 -0.92 -9.22 30.84
C SER A 73 -1.52 -7.81 30.82
N GLN A 74 -2.86 -7.70 30.93
CA GLN A 74 -3.57 -6.41 30.79
C GLN A 74 -3.02 -5.33 31.74
N LYS A 75 -2.60 -5.70 32.95
CA LYS A 75 -2.01 -4.76 33.91
C LYS A 75 -0.67 -4.18 33.45
N GLU A 76 0.13 -4.97 32.74
CA GLU A 76 1.38 -4.50 32.11
C GLU A 76 1.09 -3.70 30.83
N LEU A 77 0.02 -4.04 30.10
CA LEU A 77 -0.40 -3.32 28.91
C LEU A 77 -0.84 -1.89 29.23
N ASP A 78 -1.63 -1.70 30.28
CA ASP A 78 -2.10 -0.38 30.71
C ASP A 78 -0.94 0.46 31.25
N LYS A 79 -0.03 -0.13 32.02
CA LYS A 79 1.17 0.55 32.50
C LYS A 79 2.08 0.98 31.34
N ARG A 80 2.26 0.12 30.33
CA ARG A 80 3.05 0.42 29.13
C ARG A 80 2.38 1.43 28.21
N LYS A 81 1.05 1.42 28.08
CA LYS A 81 0.29 2.44 27.35
C LYS A 81 0.40 3.79 28.03
N LEU A 82 0.26 3.85 29.37
CA LEU A 82 0.45 5.07 30.14
C LEU A 82 1.88 5.62 30.03
N VAL A 83 2.90 4.76 30.09
CA VAL A 83 4.31 5.14 29.92
C VAL A 83 4.61 5.54 28.48
N ALA A 84 4.06 4.85 27.48
CA ALA A 84 4.21 5.18 26.07
C ALA A 84 3.51 6.51 25.74
N GLN A 85 2.31 6.75 26.27
CA GLN A 85 1.57 8.00 26.12
C GLN A 85 2.33 9.17 26.76
N LYS A 86 2.85 9.00 27.99
CA LYS A 86 3.72 9.99 28.66
C LYS A 86 5.05 10.22 27.93
N SER A 87 5.62 9.19 27.31
CA SER A 87 6.84 9.31 26.50
C SER A 87 6.57 10.01 25.17
N THR A 88 5.35 9.88 24.64
CA THR A 88 4.91 10.58 23.44
C THR A 88 4.65 12.06 23.76
N GLU A 89 4.05 12.39 24.93
CA GLU A 89 3.96 13.77 25.43
C GLU A 89 5.34 14.41 25.67
N ASN A 90 6.27 13.69 26.31
CA ASN A 90 7.61 14.22 26.60
C ASN A 90 8.50 14.31 25.36
N ALA A 91 8.32 13.45 24.35
CA ALA A 91 9.00 13.57 23.05
C ALA A 91 8.41 14.71 22.19
N SER A 92 7.14 15.05 22.38
CA SER A 92 6.52 16.23 21.76
C SER A 92 7.00 17.56 22.35
N ALA A 93 7.62 17.57 23.54
CA ALA A 93 8.23 18.76 24.13
C ALA A 93 9.60 19.14 23.51
N GLY A 94 10.20 18.29 22.66
CA GLY A 94 11.58 18.45 22.20
C GLY A 94 11.79 18.81 20.72
N ASN A 95 10.77 18.70 19.86
CA ASN A 95 10.73 19.21 18.47
C ASN A 95 9.39 18.77 17.84
N GLY A 96 8.28 19.18 18.43
CA GLY A 96 6.95 18.86 17.94
C GLY A 96 6.65 19.57 16.63
N VAL A 97 6.81 18.88 15.49
CA VAL A 97 5.99 19.21 14.33
C VAL A 97 4.58 18.77 14.69
N ASP A 98 3.79 19.73 15.20
CA ASP A 98 2.43 19.51 15.67
C ASP A 98 1.54 18.99 14.53
N MET A 99 1.32 17.69 14.50
CA MET A 99 0.36 17.04 13.59
C MET A 99 -1.08 17.55 13.82
N GLY A 100 -1.38 18.07 15.03
CA GLY A 100 -2.63 18.77 15.36
C GLY A 100 -2.68 20.22 14.86
N SER A 101 -1.54 20.80 14.48
CA SER A 101 -1.48 22.12 13.82
C SER A 101 -1.59 22.02 12.29
N ILE A 102 -1.53 20.80 11.73
CA ILE A 102 -1.91 20.51 10.33
C ILE A 102 -3.42 20.72 10.20
N GLY A 103 -3.80 21.99 10.01
CA GLY A 103 -5.18 22.44 9.87
C GLY A 103 -5.57 23.59 10.82
N ALA A 104 -4.89 23.74 11.96
CA ALA A 104 -5.29 24.69 13.00
C ALA A 104 -4.42 25.96 13.12
N GLY A 105 -3.27 26.07 12.44
CA GLY A 105 -2.40 27.25 12.55
C GLY A 105 -1.86 27.79 11.22
N THR A 106 -2.16 29.07 10.93
CA THR A 106 -1.50 30.07 10.05
C THR A 106 -1.14 29.74 8.59
N HIS A 107 -1.08 28.49 8.14
CA HIS A 107 -0.71 28.15 6.76
C HIS A 107 -1.75 27.30 6.01
N LYS A 108 -3.04 27.51 6.31
CA LYS A 108 -4.17 26.94 5.54
C LYS A 108 -4.02 27.13 4.02
N LEU A 109 -3.51 28.30 3.60
CA LEU A 109 -3.28 28.60 2.19
C LEU A 109 -2.21 27.69 1.55
N LYS A 110 -1.08 27.43 2.23
CA LYS A 110 -0.01 26.56 1.68
C LYS A 110 -0.46 25.11 1.55
N ILE A 111 -1.27 24.63 2.50
CA ILE A 111 -1.86 23.29 2.46
C ILE A 111 -2.88 23.19 1.31
N ALA A 112 -3.70 24.22 1.12
CA ALA A 112 -4.63 24.29 -0.01
C ALA A 112 -3.90 24.32 -1.36
N PHE A 113 -2.83 25.11 -1.49
CA PHE A 113 -1.99 25.12 -2.70
C PHE A 113 -1.30 23.76 -2.95
N ALA A 114 -0.83 23.08 -1.90
CA ALA A 114 -0.25 21.74 -2.03
C ALA A 114 -1.29 20.70 -2.48
N TRP A 115 -2.53 20.77 -1.99
CA TRP A 115 -3.62 19.91 -2.46
C TRP A 115 -4.05 20.24 -3.89
N ILE A 116 -4.03 21.52 -4.29
CA ILE A 116 -4.30 21.93 -5.67
C ILE A 116 -3.24 21.35 -6.62
N ALA A 117 -1.96 21.35 -6.22
CA ALA A 117 -0.88 20.74 -7.01
C ALA A 117 -1.07 19.22 -7.23
N VAL A 118 -1.78 18.53 -6.33
CA VAL A 118 -2.14 17.10 -6.47
C VAL A 118 -3.42 16.92 -7.30
N ILE A 119 -4.41 17.80 -7.14
CA ILE A 119 -5.69 17.71 -7.84
C ILE A 119 -5.55 18.08 -9.33
N ILE A 120 -4.68 19.02 -9.69
CA ILE A 120 -4.50 19.46 -11.09
C ILE A 120 -4.09 18.29 -12.02
N PRO A 121 -3.03 17.51 -11.73
CA PRO A 121 -2.66 16.35 -12.56
C PRO A 121 -3.73 15.26 -12.59
N LEU A 122 -4.47 15.09 -11.49
CA LEU A 122 -5.49 14.05 -11.35
C LEU A 122 -6.70 14.37 -12.23
N VAL A 123 -7.15 15.63 -12.22
CA VAL A 123 -8.23 16.12 -13.11
C VAL A 123 -7.80 16.04 -14.57
N TYR A 124 -6.55 16.39 -14.89
CA TYR A 124 -6.03 16.27 -16.26
C TYR A 124 -6.00 14.81 -16.74
N GLY A 125 -5.53 13.87 -15.90
CA GLY A 125 -5.54 12.44 -16.22
C GLY A 125 -6.96 11.88 -16.42
N PHE A 126 -7.92 12.37 -15.62
CA PHE A 126 -9.32 11.99 -15.74
C PHE A 126 -9.96 12.48 -17.05
N ASP A 127 -9.77 13.75 -17.41
CA ASP A 127 -10.25 14.31 -18.68
C ASP A 127 -9.61 13.61 -19.89
N SER A 128 -8.31 13.31 -19.81
CA SER A 128 -7.60 12.53 -20.83
C SER A 128 -8.23 11.16 -21.05
N THR A 129 -8.63 10.48 -19.97
CA THR A 129 -9.29 9.17 -20.04
C THR A 129 -10.67 9.28 -20.69
N ILE A 130 -11.45 10.30 -20.32
CA ILE A 130 -12.78 10.54 -20.91
C ILE A 130 -12.68 10.84 -22.41
N ARG A 131 -11.75 11.71 -22.82
CA ARG A 131 -11.56 12.03 -24.25
C ARG A 131 -11.15 10.82 -25.08
N GLN A 132 -10.31 9.94 -24.54
CA GLN A 132 -9.91 8.70 -25.20
C GLN A 132 -11.07 7.70 -25.27
N ALA A 133 -11.87 7.60 -24.20
CA ALA A 133 -13.05 6.75 -24.18
C ALA A 133 -14.08 7.19 -25.23
N ILE A 134 -14.39 8.49 -25.34
CA ILE A 134 -15.36 9.00 -26.34
C ILE A 134 -14.89 8.71 -27.77
N LYS A 135 -13.59 8.85 -28.07
CA LYS A 135 -13.02 8.52 -29.39
C LYS A 135 -13.10 7.03 -29.75
N LEU A 136 -13.26 6.15 -28.78
CA LEU A 136 -13.43 4.71 -29.02
C LEU A 136 -14.87 4.37 -29.45
N PHE A 137 -15.83 5.26 -29.17
CA PHE A 137 -17.26 5.07 -29.46
C PHE A 137 -17.79 5.96 -30.60
N GLN A 138 -16.93 6.75 -31.25
CA GLN A 138 -17.19 7.36 -32.57
C GLN A 138 -16.45 6.59 -33.65
#